data_AF-A0A139MHU2-F1
#
_entry.id   AF-A0A139MHU2-F1
#
_cell.length_a   1.000
_cell.length_b   1.000
_cell.length_c   1.000
_cell.angle_alpha   90.00
_cell.angle_beta   90.00
_cell.angle_gamma   90.00
#
_symmetry.space_group_name_H-M   'P 1'
#
loop_
_entity.id
_entity.type
_entity.pdbx_description
1 polymer ?
#
loop_
_entity_poly.entity_id
_entity_poly.type
_entity_poly.pdbx_seq_one_letter_code
_entity_poly.pdbx_strand_id
1 'polypeptide(L)'
;MFVLKTKTGYAIPIVEFDKVQKKNLESIKFYKKIIKDFDKLTAYYPEVLFKNVSRLNSDGTMDIIIDSGVANEIHTGFLPKRYYKALRVKKDKGLLGFQKWSYIDMIQVPEKDIIADFTQSQSIAEIEEILEAITKKGVKYFD
;
A
#
# COMPACT_ATOMS: atom_id res chain seq x y z
N MET A 1 -10.94 1.16 2.76
CA MET A 1 -10.80 0.57 1.40
C MET A 1 -9.97 1.55 0.63
N PHE A 2 -8.71 1.21 0.41
CA PHE A 2 -7.82 2.10 -0.31
C PHE A 2 -8.17 2.12 -1.80
N VAL A 3 -8.11 3.29 -2.43
CA VAL A 3 -8.34 3.47 -3.86
C VAL A 3 -7.12 4.12 -4.45
N LEU A 4 -6.51 3.44 -5.43
CA LEU A 4 -5.34 3.93 -6.12
C LEU A 4 -5.77 4.70 -7.36
N LYS A 5 -5.20 5.89 -7.57
CA LYS A 5 -5.35 6.59 -8.84
C LYS A 5 -4.38 5.99 -9.84
N THR A 6 -4.87 5.69 -11.05
CA THR A 6 -4.02 5.27 -12.17
C THR A 6 -3.97 6.40 -13.21
N LYS A 7 -3.15 6.25 -14.25
CA LYS A 7 -3.07 7.25 -15.33
C LYS A 7 -4.41 7.47 -16.05
N THR A 8 -5.22 6.43 -16.14
CA THR A 8 -6.47 6.42 -16.93
C THR A 8 -7.73 6.26 -16.09
N GLY A 9 -7.61 6.05 -14.77
CA GLY A 9 -8.74 5.75 -13.90
C GLY A 9 -8.35 5.47 -12.46
N TYR A 10 -8.86 4.37 -11.93
CA TYR A 10 -8.66 3.99 -10.54
C TYR A 10 -8.59 2.47 -10.38
N ALA A 11 -7.85 2.03 -9.37
CA ALA A 11 -7.74 0.63 -8.99
C ALA A 11 -8.30 0.42 -7.59
N ILE A 12 -9.09 -0.64 -7.41
CA ILE A 12 -9.69 -1.06 -6.14
C ILE A 12 -9.28 -2.49 -5.81
N PRO A 13 -9.46 -2.95 -4.55
CA PRO A 13 -9.22 -4.35 -4.22
C PRO A 13 -10.03 -5.31 -5.10
N ILE A 14 -9.45 -6.44 -5.47
CA ILE A 14 -10.08 -7.45 -6.35
C ILE A 14 -11.46 -7.90 -5.85
N VAL A 15 -11.65 -8.01 -4.53
CA VAL A 15 -12.91 -8.39 -3.90
C VAL A 15 -14.01 -7.36 -4.17
N GLU A 16 -13.65 -6.07 -4.19
CA GLU A 16 -14.58 -4.98 -4.48
C GLU A 16 -14.84 -4.86 -5.97
N PHE A 17 -13.81 -5.08 -6.79
CA PHE A 17 -13.96 -5.17 -8.24
C PHE A 17 -14.96 -6.26 -8.65
N ASP A 18 -14.86 -7.46 -8.06
CA ASP A 18 -15.79 -8.56 -8.34
C ASP A 18 -17.25 -8.19 -8.03
N LYS A 19 -17.50 -7.48 -6.90
CA LYS A 19 -18.84 -6.96 -6.56
C LYS A 19 -19.35 -5.98 -7.60
N VAL A 20 -18.51 -5.04 -8.05
CA VAL A 20 -18.91 -4.04 -9.07
C VAL A 20 -19.14 -4.71 -10.42
N GLN A 21 -18.29 -5.66 -10.81
CA GLN A 21 -18.42 -6.40 -12.05
C GLN A 21 -19.71 -7.23 -12.09
N LYS A 22 -20.07 -7.93 -11.01
CA LYS A 22 -21.35 -8.65 -10.91
C LYS A 22 -22.54 -7.72 -11.11
N LYS A 23 -22.55 -6.56 -10.43
CA LYS A 23 -23.59 -5.53 -10.62
C LYS A 23 -23.63 -4.99 -12.04
N ASN A 24 -22.47 -4.80 -12.68
CA ASN A 24 -22.38 -4.33 -14.06
C ASN A 24 -22.98 -5.35 -15.02
N LEU A 25 -22.66 -6.64 -14.86
CA LEU A 25 -23.19 -7.73 -15.66
C LEU A 25 -24.71 -7.88 -15.50
N GLU A 26 -25.23 -7.76 -14.28
CA GLU A 26 -26.68 -7.71 -14.02
C GLU A 26 -27.34 -6.53 -14.73
N SER A 27 -26.72 -5.34 -14.65
CA SER A 27 -27.23 -4.14 -15.32
C SER A 27 -27.29 -4.29 -16.84
N ILE A 28 -26.26 -4.88 -17.43
CA ILE A 28 -26.21 -5.19 -18.87
C ILE A 28 -27.30 -6.19 -19.24
N LYS A 29 -27.48 -7.24 -18.42
CA LYS A 29 -28.45 -8.30 -18.67
C LYS A 29 -29.89 -7.79 -18.67
N PHE A 30 -30.27 -7.05 -17.63
CA PHE A 30 -31.67 -6.66 -17.40
C PHE A 30 -32.03 -5.27 -17.94
N TYR A 31 -31.09 -4.33 -17.95
CA TYR A 31 -31.37 -2.93 -18.30
C TYR A 31 -30.64 -2.45 -19.55
N LYS A 32 -29.79 -3.29 -20.18
CA LYS A 32 -28.95 -2.94 -21.35
C LYS A 32 -28.08 -1.70 -21.12
N LYS A 33 -27.70 -1.45 -19.86
CA LYS A 33 -26.88 -0.30 -19.43
C LYS A 33 -25.58 -0.78 -18.80
N ILE A 34 -24.48 -0.12 -19.14
CA ILE A 34 -23.17 -0.31 -18.51
C ILE A 34 -23.02 0.71 -17.38
N ILE A 35 -22.40 0.30 -16.26
CA ILE A 35 -22.01 1.22 -15.19
C ILE A 35 -21.03 2.25 -15.77
N LYS A 36 -21.31 3.53 -15.50
CA LYS A 36 -20.49 4.65 -15.97
C LYS A 36 -19.04 4.48 -15.53
N ASP A 37 -18.10 4.74 -16.45
CA ASP A 37 -16.64 4.67 -16.23
C ASP A 37 -16.13 3.30 -15.76
N PHE A 38 -16.89 2.21 -15.98
CA PHE A 38 -16.45 0.86 -15.63
C PHE A 38 -15.17 0.45 -16.38
N ASP A 39 -14.99 0.93 -17.61
CA ASP A 39 -13.80 0.76 -18.44
C ASP A 39 -12.52 1.37 -17.83
N LYS A 40 -12.67 2.31 -16.89
CA LYS A 40 -11.57 2.96 -16.16
C LYS A 40 -11.28 2.31 -14.81
N LEU A 41 -12.08 1.32 -14.42
CA LEU A 41 -11.92 0.59 -13.17
C LEU A 41 -10.98 -0.60 -13.39
N THR A 42 -9.96 -0.69 -12.54
CA THR A 42 -9.02 -1.81 -12.51
C THR A 42 -9.00 -2.45 -11.11
N ALA A 43 -8.37 -3.61 -11.00
CA ALA A 43 -8.25 -4.33 -9.74
C ALA A 43 -6.80 -4.48 -9.32
N TYR A 44 -6.57 -4.54 -8.01
CA TYR A 44 -5.31 -5.00 -7.42
C TYR A 44 -5.56 -6.06 -6.36
N TYR A 45 -4.56 -6.90 -6.13
CA TYR A 45 -4.53 -7.91 -5.07
C TYR A 45 -3.79 -7.32 -3.86
N PRO A 46 -4.46 -6.99 -2.74
CA PRO A 46 -3.82 -6.38 -1.58
C PRO A 46 -2.66 -7.19 -1.02
N GLU A 47 -2.77 -8.51 -1.04
CA GLU A 47 -1.75 -9.46 -0.56
C GLU A 47 -0.46 -9.46 -1.39
N VAL A 48 -0.56 -9.01 -2.64
CA VAL A 48 0.60 -8.82 -3.52
C VAL A 48 1.09 -7.37 -3.41
N LEU A 49 0.19 -6.41 -3.54
CA LEU A 49 0.54 -5.00 -3.65
C LEU A 49 1.08 -4.42 -2.33
N PHE A 50 0.52 -4.82 -1.19
CA PHE A 50 0.87 -4.30 0.13
C PHE A 50 1.83 -5.21 0.89
N LYS A 51 2.41 -6.20 0.21
CA LYS A 51 3.47 -7.01 0.78
C LYS A 51 4.65 -6.11 1.12
N ASN A 52 5.12 -6.21 2.35
CA ASN A 52 6.04 -5.24 2.91
C ASN A 52 7.05 -5.87 3.87
N VAL A 53 8.14 -5.14 4.09
CA VAL A 53 9.06 -5.33 5.19
C VAL A 53 9.22 -4.02 5.93
N SER A 54 9.52 -4.09 7.22
CA SER A 54 9.59 -2.92 8.08
C SER A 54 10.63 -3.09 9.19
N ARG A 55 11.14 -1.96 9.69
CA ARG A 55 11.93 -1.88 10.92
C ARG A 55 11.39 -0.80 11.85
N LEU A 56 11.48 -1.03 13.15
CA LEU A 56 11.20 -0.03 14.18
C LEU A 56 12.52 0.66 14.56
N ASN A 57 12.55 1.98 14.46
CA ASN A 57 13.71 2.79 14.82
C ASN A 57 13.71 3.12 16.32
N SER A 58 14.88 3.47 16.87
CA SER A 58 15.05 3.79 18.29
C SER A 58 14.29 5.05 18.75
N ASP A 59 13.98 5.96 17.83
CA ASP A 59 13.19 7.17 18.06
C ASP A 59 11.66 6.94 18.03
N GLY A 60 11.25 5.68 17.88
CA GLY A 60 9.85 5.26 17.79
C GLY A 60 9.21 5.50 16.43
N THR A 61 9.99 5.88 15.42
CA THR A 61 9.54 5.89 14.02
C THR A 61 9.67 4.49 13.41
N MET A 62 8.98 4.25 12.30
CA MET A 62 9.02 2.99 11.56
C MET A 62 9.33 3.27 10.11
N ASP A 63 10.27 2.51 9.55
CA ASP A 63 10.56 2.53 8.12
C ASP A 63 9.89 1.32 7.47
N ILE A 64 9.13 1.55 6.40
CA ILE A 64 8.36 0.50 5.71
C ILE A 64 8.72 0.51 4.22
N ILE A 65 9.09 -0.64 3.69
CA ILE A 65 9.25 -0.85 2.25
C ILE A 65 8.07 -1.71 1.80
N ILE A 66 7.22 -1.16 0.93
CA ILE A 66 6.07 -1.84 0.34
C ILE A 66 6.47 -2.27 -1.06
N ASP A 67 7.16 -3.42 -1.14
CA ASP A 67 7.64 -4.02 -2.36
C ASP A 67 7.62 -5.55 -2.18
N SER A 68 6.84 -6.23 -3.02
CA SER A 68 6.70 -7.69 -2.95
C SER A 68 7.99 -8.43 -3.30
N GLY A 69 8.83 -7.88 -4.18
CA GLY A 69 10.15 -8.44 -4.50
C GLY A 69 11.05 -8.43 -3.28
N VAL A 70 11.14 -7.30 -2.58
CA VAL A 70 11.92 -7.20 -1.33
C VAL A 70 11.42 -8.17 -0.28
N ALA A 71 10.11 -8.16 -0.01
CA ALA A 71 9.53 -9.03 1.00
C ALA A 71 9.68 -10.53 0.68
N ASN A 72 9.68 -10.89 -0.61
CA ASN A 72 9.92 -12.25 -1.05
C ASN A 72 11.39 -12.63 -1.01
N GLU A 73 12.33 -11.73 -1.28
CA GLU A 73 13.74 -12.07 -1.49
C GLU A 73 14.61 -11.80 -0.26
N ILE A 74 14.15 -11.03 0.73
CA ILE A 74 14.95 -10.66 1.91
C ILE A 74 15.55 -11.86 2.65
N HIS A 75 14.82 -12.98 2.71
CA HIS A 75 15.27 -14.20 3.37
C HIS A 75 16.43 -14.91 2.64
N THR A 76 16.66 -14.57 1.37
CA THR A 76 17.78 -15.11 0.59
C THR A 76 19.10 -14.40 0.90
N GLY A 77 19.05 -13.24 1.57
CA GLY A 77 20.21 -12.39 1.83
C GLY A 77 20.72 -11.66 0.59
N PHE A 78 19.96 -11.62 -0.49
CA PHE A 78 20.28 -10.91 -1.72
C PHE A 78 19.08 -10.10 -2.19
N LEU A 79 19.29 -8.81 -2.48
CA LEU A 79 18.29 -7.95 -3.11
C LEU A 79 18.86 -7.34 -4.40
N PRO A 80 18.13 -7.35 -5.51
CA PRO A 80 18.68 -6.97 -6.82
C PRO A 80 19.02 -5.47 -6.95
N LYS A 81 18.41 -4.60 -6.13
CA LYS A 81 18.68 -3.16 -6.13
C LYS A 81 19.57 -2.77 -4.96
N ARG A 82 20.50 -1.85 -5.20
CA ARG A 82 21.38 -1.28 -4.16
C ARG A 82 20.64 -0.48 -3.09
N TYR A 83 19.55 0.17 -3.47
CA TYR A 83 18.74 1.01 -2.60
C TYR A 83 17.26 0.81 -2.89
N TYR A 84 16.44 0.92 -1.85
CA TYR A 84 14.99 0.88 -1.93
C TYR A 84 14.37 2.10 -1.26
N LYS A 85 13.20 2.50 -1.75
CA LYS A 85 12.38 3.59 -1.21
C LYS A 85 11.62 3.07 0.02
N ALA A 86 11.92 3.60 1.20
CA ALA A 86 11.19 3.30 2.42
C ALA A 86 10.37 4.51 2.87
N LEU A 87 9.16 4.25 3.31
CA LEU A 87 8.26 5.21 3.93
C LEU A 87 8.58 5.28 5.42
N ARG A 88 8.99 6.45 5.91
CA ARG A 88 9.17 6.71 7.34
C ARG A 88 7.91 7.30 7.94
N VAL A 89 7.34 6.60 8.91
CA VAL A 89 6.11 6.98 9.60
C VAL A 89 6.27 6.89 11.11
N LYS A 90 5.35 7.51 11.83
CA LYS A 90 5.24 7.40 13.28
C LYS A 90 3.78 7.20 13.69
N LYS A 91 3.58 6.41 14.73
CA LYS A 91 2.28 6.21 15.34
C LYS A 91 2.12 7.22 16.47
N ASP A 92 1.32 8.25 16.24
CA ASP A 92 1.04 9.29 17.23
C ASP A 92 -0.21 8.93 18.03
N LYS A 93 -0.23 9.28 19.32
CA LYS A 93 -1.45 9.27 20.12
C LYS A 93 -2.27 10.51 19.77
N GLY A 94 -3.45 10.32 19.20
CA GLY A 94 -4.41 11.38 18.96
C GLY A 94 -5.02 11.92 20.25
N LEU A 95 -5.62 13.11 20.17
CA LEU A 95 -6.25 13.83 21.28
C LEU A 95 -7.35 13.04 22.01
N LEU A 96 -7.98 12.07 21.32
CA LEU A 96 -9.04 11.22 21.86
C LEU A 96 -8.58 9.78 22.16
N GLY A 97 -7.27 9.55 22.26
CA GLY A 97 -6.71 8.22 22.52
C GLY A 97 -6.64 7.29 21.30
N PHE A 98 -7.22 7.67 20.17
CA PHE A 98 -7.05 6.95 18.90
C PHE A 98 -5.62 7.09 18.39
N GLN A 99 -5.01 5.97 17.98
CA GLN A 99 -3.71 5.98 17.32
C GLN A 99 -3.87 6.49 15.89
N LYS A 100 -2.97 7.38 15.46
CA LYS A 100 -2.96 7.92 14.10
C LYS A 100 -1.57 7.80 13.50
N TRP A 101 -1.53 7.38 12.25
CA TRP A 101 -0.29 7.36 11.47
C TRP A 101 0.05 8.74 10.93
N SER A 102 1.30 9.13 11.15
CA SER A 102 1.88 10.36 10.65
C SER A 102 3.03 10.06 9.70
N TYR A 103 2.91 10.54 8.47
CA TYR A 103 4.04 10.67 7.55
C TYR A 103 5.13 11.55 8.14
N ILE A 104 6.38 11.09 8.05
CA ILE A 104 7.58 11.86 8.35
C ILE A 104 8.34 12.15 7.06
N ASP A 105 8.81 11.11 6.36
CA ASP A 105 9.64 11.28 5.16
C ASP A 105 9.64 10.04 4.24
N MET A 106 10.15 10.21 3.01
CA MET A 106 10.52 9.15 2.08
C MET A 106 12.04 9.03 2.05
N ILE A 107 12.58 7.94 2.60
CA ILE A 107 14.03 7.73 2.66
C ILE A 107 14.49 6.67 1.67
N GLN A 108 15.77 6.72 1.30
CA GLN A 108 16.43 5.63 0.59
C GLN A 108 17.19 4.78 1.59
N VAL A 109 16.97 3.46 1.56
CA VAL A 109 17.62 2.50 2.44
C VAL A 109 18.48 1.57 1.59
N PRO A 110 19.78 1.42 1.89
CA PRO A 110 20.64 0.51 1.17
C PRO A 110 20.28 -0.94 1.49
N GLU A 111 20.53 -1.84 0.52
CA GLU A 111 20.31 -3.28 0.64
C GLU A 111 20.82 -3.86 1.96
N LYS A 112 22.07 -3.55 2.32
CA LYS A 112 22.71 -4.07 3.55
C LYS A 112 21.91 -3.75 4.82
N ASP A 113 21.30 -2.57 4.90
CA ASP A 113 20.54 -2.15 6.08
C ASP A 113 19.16 -2.82 6.09
N ILE A 114 18.61 -3.10 4.89
CA ILE A 114 17.35 -3.84 4.75
C ILE A 114 17.54 -5.26 5.26
N ILE A 115 18.56 -5.96 4.77
CA ILE A 115 18.86 -7.34 5.17
C ILE A 115 19.15 -7.43 6.69
N ALA A 116 19.81 -6.43 7.26
CA ALA A 116 20.15 -6.41 8.67
C ALA A 116 18.94 -6.12 9.59
N ASP A 117 18.13 -5.11 9.26
CA ASP A 117 17.22 -4.51 10.24
C ASP A 117 15.73 -4.72 9.91
N PHE A 118 15.35 -4.97 8.64
CA PHE A 118 13.95 -5.06 8.22
C PHE A 118 13.35 -6.45 8.47
N THR A 119 13.20 -6.78 9.75
CA THR A 119 12.80 -8.10 10.24
C THR A 119 11.30 -8.26 10.49
N GLN A 120 10.51 -7.19 10.34
CA GLN A 120 9.08 -7.18 10.65
C GLN A 120 8.24 -6.95 9.39
N SER A 121 6.95 -7.28 9.46
CA SER A 121 5.97 -6.93 8.44
C SER A 121 4.70 -6.40 9.09
N GLN A 122 4.11 -5.35 8.51
CA GLN A 122 2.82 -4.84 8.96
C GLN A 122 1.67 -5.56 8.25
N SER A 123 0.51 -5.60 8.90
CA SER A 123 -0.70 -6.18 8.30
C SER A 123 -1.17 -5.36 7.10
N ILE A 124 -1.88 -6.00 6.16
CA ILE A 124 -2.48 -5.34 4.99
C ILE A 124 -3.36 -4.16 5.43
N ALA A 125 -4.18 -4.33 6.47
CA ALA A 125 -5.05 -3.28 6.99
C ALA A 125 -4.27 -2.07 7.50
N GLU A 126 -3.16 -2.31 8.22
CA GLU A 126 -2.30 -1.24 8.73
C GLU A 126 -1.57 -0.51 7.60
N ILE A 127 -1.12 -1.23 6.56
CA ILE A 127 -0.56 -0.60 5.36
C ILE A 127 -1.61 0.26 4.63
N GLU A 128 -2.86 -0.21 4.50
CA GLU A 128 -3.94 0.59 3.93
C GLU A 128 -4.18 1.88 4.73
N GLU A 129 -4.25 1.79 6.06
CA GLU A 129 -4.40 2.97 6.92
C GLU A 129 -3.26 3.98 6.77
N ILE A 130 -2.02 3.48 6.70
CA ILE A 130 -0.83 4.30 6.48
C ILE A 130 -0.90 4.98 5.12
N LEU A 131 -1.16 4.21 4.06
CA LEU A 131 -1.24 4.73 2.69
C LEU A 131 -2.38 5.75 2.52
N GLU A 132 -3.53 5.51 3.16
CA GLU A 132 -4.63 6.48 3.23
C GLU A 132 -4.20 7.78 3.91
N ALA A 133 -3.50 7.67 5.05
CA ALA A 133 -3.03 8.84 5.81
C ALA A 133 -2.03 9.68 5.03
N ILE A 134 -1.06 9.06 4.34
CA ILE A 134 -0.03 9.79 3.59
C ILE A 134 -0.58 10.35 2.27
N THR A 135 -1.49 9.64 1.60
CA THR A 135 -2.12 10.11 0.35
C THR A 135 -2.96 11.37 0.60
N LYS A 136 -3.64 11.45 1.77
CA LYS A 136 -4.34 12.67 2.21
C LYS A 136 -3.40 13.86 2.42
N LYS A 137 -2.12 13.61 2.71
CA LYS A 137 -1.06 14.65 2.79
C LYS A 137 -0.41 14.95 1.44
N GLY A 138 -0.86 14.33 0.35
CA GLY A 138 -0.32 14.52 -1.00
C GLY A 138 0.94 13.70 -1.29
N VAL A 139 1.35 12.80 -0.39
CA VAL A 139 2.49 11.91 -0.62
C VAL A 139 2.10 10.80 -1.58
N LYS A 140 2.92 10.58 -2.61
CA LYS A 140 2.69 9.54 -3.60
C LYS A 140 3.75 8.45 -3.48
N TYR A 141 3.38 7.34 -2.87
CA TYR A 141 4.33 6.24 -2.62
C TYR A 141 4.65 5.45 -3.89
N PHE A 142 3.62 5.11 -4.68
CA PHE A 142 3.72 4.29 -5.89
C PHE A 142 4.01 5.09 -7.18
N ASP A 143 4.12 6.42 -7.09
CA ASP A 143 4.59 7.28 -8.20
C ASP A 143 6.13 7.34 -8.22
#